data_AF-A0A920NBH0-F1
#
_entry.id   AF-A0A920NBH0-F1
#
_cell.length_a   1.000
_cell.length_b   1.000
_cell.length_c   1.000
_cell.angle_alpha   90.00
_cell.angle_beta   90.00
_cell.angle_gamma   90.00
#
_symmetry.space_group_name_H-M   'P 1'
#
loop_
_entity.id
_entity.type
_entity.pdbx_description
1 polymer ?
#
loop_
_entity_poly.entity_id
_entity_poly.type
_entity_poly.pdbx_seq_one_letter_code
_entity_poly.pdbx_strand_id
1 'polypeptide(L)' 'MDAVKLGVMCEPEQGVVDFMGFGRVLHEIGYEGYAIVEQDIYKPNLDVPFPIAKRTREYLRNIGIG' A
#
# COMPACT_ATOMS: atom_id res chain seq x y z
N MET A 1 -14.17 12.68 -5.46
CA MET A 1 -13.32 13.35 -4.43
C MET A 1 -13.79 13.06 -3.01
N ASP A 2 -15.05 12.66 -2.80
CA ASP A 2 -15.60 12.47 -1.45
C ASP A 2 -14.98 11.27 -0.71
N ALA A 3 -14.64 10.18 -1.42
CA ALA A 3 -13.99 9.01 -0.82
C ALA A 3 -12.63 9.31 -0.16
N VAL A 4 -11.82 10.19 -0.74
CA VAL A 4 -10.53 10.59 -0.15
C VAL A 4 -10.75 11.45 1.10
N LYS A 5 -11.72 12.37 1.07
CA LYS A 5 -12.09 13.19 2.22
C LYS A 5 -12.68 12.38 3.37
N LEU A 6 -13.32 11.25 3.05
CA LEU A 6 -13.87 10.29 4.01
C LEU A 6 -12.81 9.34 4.60
N GLY A 7 -11.54 9.46 4.22
CA GLY A 7 -10.46 8.61 4.72
C GLY A 7 -10.55 7.15 4.25
N VAL A 8 -11.32 6.88 3.18
CA VAL A 8 -11.48 5.53 2.63
C VAL A 8 -10.17 5.02 2.04
N MET A 9 -9.34 5.92 1.51
CA MET A 9 -7.99 5.62 1.05
C MET A 9 -7.02 5.73 2.24
N CYS A 10 -6.60 4.60 2.78
CA CYS A 10 -5.65 4.49 3.89
C CYS A 10 -4.37 3.75 3.47
N GLU A 11 -3.36 3.76 4.35
CA GLU A 11 -2.14 2.96 4.16
C GLU A 11 -2.48 1.45 4.10
N PRO A 12 -1.79 0.64 3.28
CA PRO A 12 -2.06 -0.79 3.14
C PRO A 12 -2.21 -1.56 4.46
N GLU A 13 -1.36 -1.26 5.45
CA GLU A 13 -1.39 -1.89 6.78
C GLU A 13 -2.65 -1.55 7.60
N GLN A 14 -3.23 -0.37 7.36
CA GLN A 14 -4.38 0.14 8.13
C GLN A 14 -5.72 -0.24 7.49
N GLY A 15 -5.68 -0.84 6.30
CA GLY A 15 -6.86 -1.22 5.53
C GLY A 15 -7.39 -2.61 5.90
N VAL A 16 -8.38 -3.05 5.12
CA VAL A 16 -9.04 -4.36 5.29
C VAL A 16 -8.58 -5.42 4.27
N VAL A 17 -7.64 -5.07 3.39
CA VAL A 17 -7.12 -5.97 2.35
C VAL A 17 -6.13 -6.95 2.98
N ASP A 18 -6.32 -8.25 2.74
CA ASP A 18 -5.36 -9.29 3.14
C ASP A 18 -4.14 -9.31 2.21
N PHE A 19 -3.19 -8.40 2.44
CA PHE A 19 -1.95 -8.34 1.66
C PHE A 19 -1.05 -9.56 1.85
N MET A 20 -1.10 -10.23 3.00
CA MET A 20 -0.38 -11.50 3.20
C MET A 20 -0.94 -12.59 2.30
N GLY A 21 -2.27 -12.70 2.21
CA GLY A 21 -2.95 -13.59 1.27
C GLY A 21 -2.65 -13.25 -0.19
N PHE A 22 -2.65 -11.98 -0.53
CA PHE A 22 -2.25 -11.52 -1.86
C PHE A 22 -0.80 -11.93 -2.19
N GLY A 23 0.15 -11.73 -1.27
CA GLY A 23 1.53 -12.15 -1.43
C GLY A 23 1.70 -13.66 -1.63
N ARG A 24 0.92 -14.48 -0.90
CA ARG A 24 0.90 -15.94 -1.11
C ARG A 24 0.49 -16.30 -2.54
N VAL A 25 -0.56 -15.68 -3.07
CA VAL A 25 -1.01 -15.92 -4.45
C VAL A 25 0.06 -15.56 -5.47
N LEU A 26 0.72 -14.40 -5.31
CA LEU A 26 1.82 -13.99 -6.20
C LEU A 26 2.97 -15.00 -6.21
N HIS A 27 3.32 -15.52 -5.02
CA HIS A 27 4.34 -16.57 -4.90
C HIS A 27 3.90 -17.89 -5.56
N GLU A 28 2.65 -18.33 -5.34
CA GLU A 28 2.11 -19.57 -5.91
C GLU A 28 2.09 -19.58 -7.43
N ILE A 29 1.82 -18.43 -8.07
CA ILE A 29 1.84 -18.31 -9.53
C ILE A 29 3.24 -18.04 -10.10
N GLY A 30 4.27 -17.93 -9.26
CA GLY A 30 5.64 -17.61 -9.69
C GLY A 30 5.76 -16.23 -10.32
N TYR A 31 5.12 -15.21 -9.75
CA TYR A 31 5.18 -13.86 -10.28
C TYR A 31 6.54 -13.20 -10.03
N GLU A 32 7.25 -12.86 -11.11
CA GLU A 32 8.58 -12.20 -11.07
C GLU A 32 8.56 -10.76 -11.65
N GLY A 33 7.38 -10.18 -11.82
CA GLY A 33 7.20 -8.85 -12.40
C GLY A 33 7.32 -7.70 -11.39
N TYR A 34 6.95 -6.51 -11.85
CA TYR A 34 6.91 -5.30 -11.01
C TYR A 34 5.47 -4.94 -10.64
N ALA A 35 5.28 -4.57 -9.38
CA ALA A 35 4.03 -3.97 -8.89
C ALA A 35 4.28 -2.50 -8.50
N ILE A 36 3.23 -1.68 -8.64
CA ILE A 36 3.22 -0.28 -8.21
C ILE A 36 2.23 -0.16 -7.06
N VAL A 37 2.63 0.55 -6.01
CA VAL A 37 1.75 0.91 -4.89
C VAL A 37 1.31 2.35 -5.09
N GLU A 38 0.02 2.54 -5.28
CA GLU A 38 -0.60 3.85 -5.43
C GLU A 38 -1.49 4.14 -4.22
N GLN A 39 -1.31 5.31 -3.61
CA GLN A 39 -2.18 5.81 -2.56
C GLN A 39 -2.62 7.22 -2.93
N ASP A 40 -3.92 7.37 -3.21
CA ASP A 40 -4.51 8.67 -3.47
C ASP A 40 -4.57 9.51 -2.19
N ILE A 41 -3.91 10.67 -2.23
CA ILE A 41 -3.92 11.64 -1.14
C ILE A 41 -4.36 13.00 -1.70
N TYR A 42 -5.50 13.52 -1.22
CA TYR A 42 -6.07 14.76 -1.75
C TYR A 42 -5.50 15.99 -1.04
N LYS A 43 -4.72 16.80 -1.77
CA LYS A 43 -4.11 18.06 -1.29
C LYS A 43 -3.42 17.92 0.08
N PRO A 44 -2.49 16.95 0.27
CA PRO A 44 -1.76 16.85 1.53
C PRO A 44 -0.80 18.02 1.70
N ASN A 45 -0.38 18.27 2.94
CA ASN A 45 0.84 19.03 3.20
C ASN A 45 2.04 18.28 2.60
N LEU A 46 3.06 19.01 2.16
CA LEU A 46 4.21 18.43 1.44
C LEU A 46 5.03 17.44 2.26
N ASP A 47 4.96 17.51 3.58
CA ASP A 47 5.66 16.66 4.54
C ASP A 47 4.95 15.32 4.82
N VAL A 48 3.73 15.14 4.31
CA VAL A 48 2.89 13.94 4.57
C VAL A 48 3.18 12.74 3.65
N PRO A 49 3.33 12.91 2.31
CA PRO A 49 3.42 11.75 1.40
C PRO A 49 4.66 10.88 1.62
N PHE A 50 5.82 11.49 1.88
CA PHE A 50 7.08 10.75 1.96
C PHE A 50 7.16 9.81 3.18
N PRO A 51 6.80 10.22 4.41
CA PRO A 51 6.71 9.32 5.55
C PRO A 51 5.74 8.15 5.34
N ILE A 52 4.58 8.40 4.71
CA ILE A 52 3.59 7.37 4.36
C ILE A 52 4.22 6.35 3.41
N ALA A 53 4.85 6.81 2.31
CA ALA A 53 5.49 5.91 1.36
C ALA A 53 6.58 5.05 2.00
N LYS A 54 7.34 5.60 2.96
CA LYS A 54 8.34 4.84 3.74
C LYS A 54 7.72 3.72 4.57
N ARG A 55 6.68 4.02 5.36
CA ARG A 55 6.00 3.02 6.20
C ARG A 55 5.34 1.94 5.35
N THR A 56 4.64 2.33 4.29
CA THR A 56 4.04 1.40 3.34
C THR A 56 5.07 0.45 2.73
N ARG A 57 6.25 0.97 2.33
CA ARG A 57 7.34 0.13 1.81
C ARG A 57 7.89 -0.82 2.88
N GLU A 58 8.04 -0.36 4.11
CA GLU A 58 8.53 -1.18 5.22
C GLU A 58 7.55 -2.32 5.54
N TYR A 59 6.26 -2.01 5.65
CA TYR A 59 5.20 -3.00 5.84
C TYR A 59 5.21 -4.09 4.76
N LEU A 60 5.21 -3.70 3.48
CA LEU A 60 5.20 -4.66 2.37
C LEU A 60 6.43 -5.58 2.41
N ARG A 61 7.62 -5.05 2.70
CA ARG A 61 8.84 -5.85 2.86
C ARG A 61 8.74 -6.84 4.03
N ASN A 62 8.17 -6.40 5.15
CA ASN A 62 8.02 -7.24 6.34
C ASN A 62 7.08 -8.43 6.09
N ILE A 63 6.10 -8.29 5.19
CA ILE A 63 5.18 -9.37 4.81
C ILE A 63 5.64 -10.15 3.56
N GLY A 64 6.85 -9.90 3.06
CA GLY A 64 7.46 -10.66 1.96
C GLY A 64 7.13 -10.15 0.55
N ILE A 65 6.75 -8.88 0.40
CA ILE A 65 6.48 -8.22 -0.88
C ILE A 65 7.51 -7.08 -1.09
N GLY A 66 8.43 -7.22 -2.05
CA GLY A 66 9.47 -6.21 -2.39
C GLY A 66 10.71 -6.23 -1.48
#